data_AF-A0A2P1QUD7-F1
#
_entry.id   AF-A0A2P1QUD7-F1
#
_cell.length_a   1.000
_cell.length_b   1.000
_cell.length_c   1.000
_cell.angle_alpha   90.00
_cell.angle_beta   90.00
_cell.angle_gamma   90.00
#
_symmetry.space_group_name_H-M   'P 1'
#
loop_
_entity.id
_entity.type
_entity.pdbx_description
1 polymer ?
#
loop_
_entity_poly.entity_id
_entity_poly.type
_entity_poly.pdbx_seq_one_letter_code
_entity_poly.pdbx_strand_id
1 'polypeptide(L)'
;MSKAGEKEIQKWIDDQLYGRSCTIILIGANTSGRKWINYEIKKTWDSNKGILGIYIHNLKDSSGEKSNQGANPFTGFTINEGKTDLSSVVKAYNPPHSDSKEVYSYISDNISDWIDEAIKIRNAN
;
A
#
# COMPACT_ATOMS: atom_id res chain seq x y z
N MET A 1 22.75 5.12 -7.88
CA MET A 1 21.75 5.78 -8.75
C MET A 1 22.10 7.25 -8.87
N SER A 2 21.98 7.84 -10.07
CA SER A 2 22.24 9.27 -10.27
C SER A 2 21.07 10.11 -9.73
N LYS A 3 21.34 11.34 -9.29
CA LYS A 3 20.30 12.28 -8.81
C LYS A 3 19.18 12.52 -9.83
N ALA A 4 19.45 12.33 -11.12
CA ALA A 4 18.45 12.43 -12.19
C ALA A 4 17.42 11.30 -12.11
N GLY A 5 17.87 10.04 -11.96
CA GLY A 5 16.96 8.88 -11.88
C GLY A 5 16.07 8.90 -10.63
N GLU A 6 16.53 9.47 -9.51
CA GLU A 6 15.69 9.64 -8.32
C GLU A 6 14.57 10.66 -8.56
N LYS A 7 14.84 11.77 -9.25
CA LYS A 7 13.82 12.77 -9.57
C LYS A 7 12.77 12.23 -10.54
N GLU A 8 13.17 11.40 -11.50
CA GLU A 8 12.22 10.80 -12.44
C GLU A 8 11.26 9.83 -11.75
N ILE A 9 11.75 9.02 -10.80
CA ILE A 9 10.88 8.12 -10.03
C ILE A 9 9.93 8.91 -9.13
N GLN A 10 10.41 9.98 -8.46
CA GLN A 10 9.54 10.86 -7.68
C GLN A 10 8.44 11.49 -8.53
N LYS A 11 8.81 12.03 -9.70
CA LYS A 11 7.86 12.64 -10.63
C LYS A 11 6.83 11.61 -11.11
N TRP A 12 7.28 10.41 -11.47
CA TRP A 12 6.38 9.34 -11.88
C TRP A 12 5.38 8.97 -10.77
N ILE A 13 5.83 8.86 -9.51
CA ILE A 13 4.94 8.63 -8.35
C ILE A 13 3.96 9.79 -8.18
N ASP A 14 4.44 11.03 -8.23
CA ASP A 14 3.59 12.23 -8.11
C ASP A 14 2.51 12.29 -9.21
N ASP A 15 2.88 11.96 -10.45
CA ASP A 15 1.97 11.90 -11.59
C ASP A 15 0.92 10.77 -11.42
N GLN A 16 1.31 9.63 -10.83
CA GLN A 16 0.37 8.56 -10.49
C GLN A 16 -0.62 8.98 -9.39
N LEU A 17 -0.25 9.91 -8.51
CA LEU A 17 -1.14 10.40 -7.44
C LEU A 17 -2.12 11.48 -7.91
N TYR A 18 -1.83 12.17 -9.02
CA TYR A 18 -2.68 13.21 -9.57
C TYR A 18 -4.05 12.66 -9.97
N GLY A 19 -5.13 13.31 -9.51
CA GLY A 19 -6.51 12.90 -9.78
C GLY A 19 -6.99 11.64 -9.03
N ARG A 20 -6.15 10.99 -8.22
CA ARG A 20 -6.53 9.81 -7.42
C ARG A 20 -6.97 10.18 -6.01
N SER A 21 -7.93 9.46 -5.46
CA SER A 21 -8.41 9.60 -4.07
C SER A 21 -7.70 8.67 -3.09
N CYS A 22 -7.13 7.57 -3.58
CA CYS A 22 -6.50 6.53 -2.76
C CYS A 22 -5.28 5.91 -3.45
N THR A 23 -4.30 5.47 -2.67
CA THR A 23 -3.16 4.65 -3.11
C THR A 23 -3.25 3.26 -2.51
N ILE A 24 -2.95 2.23 -3.29
CA ILE A 24 -2.97 0.83 -2.86
C ILE A 24 -1.54 0.30 -2.86
N ILE A 25 -1.05 -0.12 -1.69
CA ILE A 25 0.25 -0.74 -1.51
C ILE A 25 0.09 -2.26 -1.53
N LEU A 26 0.67 -2.92 -2.54
CA LEU A 26 0.70 -4.37 -2.62
C LEU A 26 1.87 -4.93 -1.80
N ILE A 27 1.55 -5.64 -0.72
CA ILE A 27 2.50 -6.06 0.31
C ILE A 27 2.93 -7.51 0.04
N GLY A 28 4.15 -7.66 -0.47
CA GLY A 28 4.86 -8.93 -0.56
C GLY A 28 6.03 -9.00 0.41
N ALA A 29 6.75 -10.13 0.40
CA ALA A 29 7.86 -10.43 1.32
C ALA A 29 8.88 -9.29 1.48
N ASN A 30 9.15 -8.55 0.41
CA ASN A 30 10.20 -7.53 0.36
C ASN A 30 9.67 -6.10 0.24
N THR A 31 8.36 -5.85 0.43
CA THR A 31 7.77 -4.50 0.22
C THR A 31 8.14 -3.53 1.34
N SER A 32 8.01 -3.95 2.60
CA SER A 32 8.25 -3.08 3.76
C SER A 32 9.71 -2.63 3.84
N GLY A 33 9.93 -1.36 4.21
CA GLY A 33 11.26 -0.76 4.37
C GLY A 33 11.94 -0.33 3.05
N ARG A 34 11.32 -0.53 1.88
CA ARG A 34 11.87 -0.03 0.61
C ARG A 34 11.74 1.49 0.51
N LYS A 35 12.83 2.16 0.11
CA LYS A 35 12.90 3.63 -0.04
C LYS A 35 11.68 4.22 -0.77
N TRP A 36 11.30 3.63 -1.90
CA TRP A 36 10.21 4.14 -2.73
C TRP A 36 8.82 3.86 -2.17
N ILE A 37 8.65 2.74 -1.46
CA ILE A 37 7.40 2.44 -0.72
C ILE A 37 7.22 3.45 0.42
N ASN A 38 8.29 3.72 1.16
CA ASN A 38 8.27 4.71 2.24
C ASN A 38 7.94 6.12 1.70
N TYR A 39 8.49 6.47 0.52
CA TYR A 39 8.18 7.73 -0.14
C TYR A 39 6.71 7.80 -0.58
N GLU A 40 6.19 6.74 -1.19
CA GLU A 40 4.80 6.66 -1.66
C GLU A 40 3.80 6.78 -0.51
N ILE A 41 4.05 6.10 0.62
CA ILE A 41 3.21 6.19 1.83
C ILE A 41 3.17 7.62 2.34
N LYS A 42 4.35 8.23 2.54
CA LYS A 42 4.45 9.60 3.05
C LYS A 42 3.77 10.59 2.09
N LYS A 43 4.11 10.53 0.80
CA LYS A 43 3.58 11.44 -0.21
C LYS A 43 2.07 11.32 -0.34
N THR A 44 1.52 10.11 -0.31
CA THR A 44 0.07 9.87 -0.38
C THR A 44 -0.63 10.51 0.81
N TRP A 45 -0.13 10.28 2.03
CA TRP A 45 -0.71 10.83 3.25
C TRP A 45 -0.68 12.36 3.26
N ASP A 46 0.48 12.94 2.93
CA ASP A 46 0.72 14.39 2.83
C ASP A 46 -0.16 15.03 1.74
N SER A 47 -0.55 14.27 0.71
CA SER A 47 -1.42 14.72 -0.37
C SER A 47 -2.91 14.58 -0.06
N ASN A 48 -3.28 14.31 1.20
CA ASN A 48 -4.65 14.13 1.67
C ASN A 48 -5.43 13.01 0.94
N LYS A 49 -4.76 11.88 0.68
CA LYS A 49 -5.33 10.72 -0.02
C LYS A 49 -5.43 9.51 0.90
N GLY A 50 -6.41 8.66 0.65
CA GLY A 50 -6.55 7.36 1.29
C GLY A 50 -5.33 6.47 1.02
N ILE A 51 -5.00 5.61 1.98
CA ILE A 51 -3.98 4.59 1.83
C ILE A 51 -4.61 3.24 2.18
N LEU A 52 -4.34 2.25 1.36
CA LEU A 52 -4.81 0.87 1.52
C LEU A 52 -3.62 -0.09 1.36
N GLY A 53 -3.45 -1.04 2.27
CA GLY A 53 -2.53 -2.17 2.11
C GLY A 53 -3.26 -3.45 1.73
N ILE A 54 -2.71 -4.22 0.79
CA ILE A 54 -3.22 -5.56 0.45
C ILE A 54 -2.05 -6.56 0.42
N TYR A 55 -2.10 -7.60 1.24
CA TYR A 55 -1.11 -8.66 1.21
C TYR A 55 -1.32 -9.57 -0.01
N ILE A 56 -0.29 -9.73 -0.83
CA ILE A 56 -0.34 -10.51 -2.08
C ILE A 56 0.55 -11.76 -2.06
N HIS A 57 1.05 -12.15 -0.89
CA HIS A 57 2.02 -13.24 -0.75
C HIS A 57 1.49 -14.60 -1.23
N ASN A 58 0.17 -14.80 -1.19
CA ASN A 58 -0.49 -16.02 -1.70
C ASN A 58 -0.85 -15.97 -3.20
N LEU A 59 -0.60 -14.86 -3.90
CA LEU A 59 -0.68 -14.83 -5.35
C LEU A 59 0.55 -15.51 -5.95
N LYS A 60 0.32 -16.36 -6.95
CA LYS A 60 1.39 -16.99 -7.70
C LYS A 60 2.05 -15.98 -8.63
N ASP A 61 3.37 -16.03 -8.72
CA ASP A 61 4.13 -15.29 -9.72
C ASP A 61 4.06 -15.95 -11.10
N SER A 62 4.79 -15.42 -12.07
CA SER A 62 4.86 -15.97 -13.43
C SER A 62 5.43 -17.40 -13.51
N SER A 63 6.15 -17.83 -12.47
CA SER A 63 6.71 -19.17 -12.33
C SER A 63 5.74 -20.12 -11.63
N GLY A 64 4.60 -19.63 -11.14
CA GLY A 64 3.61 -20.43 -10.40
C GLY A 64 3.90 -20.53 -8.90
N GLU A 65 4.85 -19.75 -8.38
CA GLU A 65 5.33 -19.83 -7.00
C GLU A 65 4.71 -18.74 -6.12
N LYS A 66 4.46 -19.08 -4.85
CA LYS A 66 3.99 -18.13 -3.82
C LYS A 66 5.17 -17.59 -3.03
N SER A 67 4.96 -16.49 -2.31
CA SER A 67 5.97 -15.90 -1.43
C SER A 67 5.54 -15.92 0.03
N ASN A 68 6.48 -15.63 0.92
CA ASN A 68 6.17 -15.43 2.33
C ASN A 68 5.47 -14.09 2.55
N GLN A 69 4.62 -14.01 3.58
CA GLN A 69 3.99 -12.75 3.98
C GLN A 69 5.07 -11.73 4.39
N GLY A 70 4.98 -10.51 3.83
CA GLY A 70 5.84 -9.40 4.23
C GLY A 70 5.41 -8.74 5.53
N ALA A 71 6.29 -7.90 6.09
CA ALA A 71 5.93 -7.02 7.19
C ALA A 71 4.93 -5.94 6.74
N ASN A 72 4.13 -5.41 7.67
CA ASN A 72 3.27 -4.25 7.40
C ASN A 72 4.16 -3.03 7.08
N PRO A 73 4.01 -2.39 5.89
CA PRO A 73 4.84 -1.27 5.50
C PRO A 73 4.47 0.05 6.20
N PHE A 74 3.32 0.12 6.87
CA PHE A 74 2.88 1.30 7.62
C PHE A 74 3.47 1.37 9.03
N THR A 75 4.09 0.28 9.51
CA THR A 75 4.77 0.26 10.80
C THR A 75 5.97 1.21 10.79
N GLY A 76 6.13 1.99 11.86
CA GLY A 76 7.24 2.95 11.99
C GLY A 76 6.98 4.31 11.32
N PHE A 77 5.81 4.51 10.73
CA PHE A 77 5.32 5.83 10.32
C PHE A 77 4.42 6.40 11.39
N THR A 78 4.63 7.67 11.72
CA THR A 78 3.78 8.39 12.66
C THR A 78 3.14 9.61 11.99
N ILE A 79 1.92 9.92 12.41
CA ILE A 79 1.15 11.09 12.02
C ILE A 79 0.87 11.95 13.25
N ASN A 80 0.21 13.11 13.07
CA ASN A 80 -0.16 14.02 14.16
C ASN A 80 1.05 14.42 15.02
N GLU A 81 2.13 14.88 14.35
CA GLU A 81 3.39 15.28 14.99
C GLU A 81 4.05 14.16 15.81
N GLY A 82 3.90 12.91 15.37
CA GLY A 82 4.53 11.77 16.03
C GLY A 82 3.67 11.06 17.07
N LYS A 83 2.41 11.47 17.26
CA LYS A 83 1.55 10.98 18.35
C LYS A 83 0.78 9.70 18.00
N THR A 84 0.60 9.41 16.72
CA THR A 84 -0.22 8.28 16.28
C THR A 84 0.52 7.46 15.25
N ASP A 85 0.60 6.14 15.46
CA ASP A 85 1.17 5.22 14.48
C ASP A 85 0.22 5.07 13.29
N LEU A 86 0.75 5.23 12.07
CA LEU A 86 -0.04 5.12 10.84
C LEU A 86 -0.64 3.71 10.68
N SER A 87 0.07 2.67 11.12
CA SER A 87 -0.42 1.29 11.12
C SER A 87 -1.64 1.05 12.02
N SER A 88 -1.91 1.95 12.97
CA SER A 88 -3.12 1.91 13.81
C SER A 88 -4.34 2.55 13.13
N VAL A 89 -4.10 3.36 12.10
CA VAL A 89 -5.13 4.14 11.38
C VAL A 89 -5.46 3.48 10.04
N VAL A 90 -4.45 3.17 9.24
CA VAL A 90 -4.58 2.59 7.90
C VAL A 90 -4.79 1.08 7.96
N LYS A 91 -5.65 0.56 7.09
CA LYS A 91 -5.93 -0.88 6.98
C LYS A 91 -4.97 -1.57 6.01
N ALA A 92 -4.52 -2.76 6.41
CA ALA A 92 -3.82 -3.72 5.56
C ALA A 92 -4.57 -5.05 5.58
N TYR A 93 -5.19 -5.43 4.47
CA TYR A 93 -6.02 -6.64 4.39
C TYR A 93 -5.19 -7.84 3.93
N ASN A 94 -5.39 -8.96 4.62
CA ASN A 94 -4.81 -10.25 4.26
C ASN A 94 -5.93 -11.19 3.80
N PRO A 95 -6.02 -11.50 2.48
CA PRO A 95 -7.00 -12.45 1.98
C PRO A 95 -6.88 -13.81 2.69
N PRO A 96 -7.97 -14.40 3.21
CA PRO A 96 -7.93 -15.61 4.04
C PRO A 96 -7.81 -16.91 3.21
N HIS A 97 -7.22 -16.82 2.02
CA HIS A 97 -7.10 -17.93 1.07
C HIS A 97 -5.64 -18.23 0.75
N SER A 98 -5.36 -19.48 0.39
CA SER A 98 -4.02 -19.93 0.01
C SER A 98 -3.90 -20.33 -1.46
N ASP A 99 -5.03 -20.57 -2.15
CA ASP A 99 -5.07 -20.73 -3.60
C ASP A 99 -5.08 -19.35 -4.29
N SER A 100 -4.24 -19.21 -5.32
CA SER A 100 -4.04 -17.92 -5.98
C SER A 100 -5.30 -17.39 -6.69
N LYS A 101 -6.17 -18.27 -7.19
CA LYS A 101 -7.41 -17.84 -7.86
C LYS A 101 -8.43 -17.35 -6.84
N GLU A 102 -8.54 -18.05 -5.71
CA GLU A 102 -9.41 -17.63 -4.60
C GLU A 102 -8.93 -16.30 -3.99
N VAL A 103 -7.62 -16.14 -3.79
CA VAL A 103 -7.03 -14.87 -3.33
C VAL A 103 -7.37 -13.73 -4.29
N TYR A 104 -7.23 -13.96 -5.59
CA TYR A 104 -7.57 -12.96 -6.60
C TYR A 104 -9.06 -12.60 -6.57
N SER A 105 -9.95 -13.61 -6.54
CA SER A 105 -11.40 -13.38 -6.44
C SER A 105 -11.73 -12.58 -5.19
N TYR A 106 -11.20 -12.97 -4.04
CA TYR A 106 -11.44 -12.30 -2.78
C TYR A 106 -10.99 -10.83 -2.81
N ILE A 107 -9.82 -10.54 -3.38
CA ILE A 107 -9.38 -9.15 -3.57
C ILE A 107 -10.34 -8.42 -4.51
N SER A 108 -10.66 -9.00 -5.67
CA SER A 108 -11.55 -8.39 -6.67
C SER A 108 -12.93 -8.05 -6.09
N ASP A 109 -13.49 -8.94 -5.27
CA ASP A 109 -14.84 -8.80 -4.72
C ASP A 109 -14.90 -7.74 -3.61
N ASN A 110 -13.78 -7.45 -2.93
CA ASN A 110 -13.75 -6.55 -1.77
C ASN A 110 -12.98 -5.24 -2.00
N ILE A 111 -12.19 -5.12 -3.06
CA ILE A 111 -11.26 -3.99 -3.25
C ILE A 111 -11.97 -2.64 -3.29
N SER A 112 -13.18 -2.57 -3.85
CA SER A 112 -13.96 -1.33 -3.91
C SER A 112 -14.34 -0.85 -2.51
N ASP A 113 -14.83 -1.76 -1.65
CA ASP A 113 -15.21 -1.43 -0.27
C ASP A 113 -13.99 -1.01 0.56
N TRP A 114 -12.84 -1.68 0.35
CA TRP A 114 -11.60 -1.31 1.03
C TRP A 114 -11.06 0.05 0.62
N ILE A 115 -11.22 0.43 -0.66
CA ILE A 115 -10.88 1.76 -1.15
C ILE A 115 -11.77 2.81 -0.48
N ASP A 116 -13.09 2.56 -0.43
CA ASP A 116 -14.03 3.47 0.22
C ASP A 116 -13.74 3.62 1.71
N GLU A 117 -13.39 2.53 2.40
CA GLU A 117 -12.96 2.56 3.81
C GLU A 117 -11.67 3.38 3.98
N ALA A 118 -10.67 3.19 3.11
CA ALA A 118 -9.42 3.95 3.16
C ALA A 118 -9.63 5.46 2.95
N ILE A 119 -10.55 5.85 2.06
CA ILE A 119 -10.92 7.26 1.85
C ILE A 119 -11.65 7.81 3.08
N LYS A 120 -12.60 7.06 3.65
CA LYS A 120 -13.31 7.46 4.87
C LYS A 120 -12.36 7.66 6.04
N ILE A 121 -11.42 6.72 6.25
CA ILE A 121 -10.37 6.84 7.28
C ILE A 121 -9.57 8.12 7.07
N ARG A 122 -9.15 8.42 5.82
CA ARG A 122 -8.38 9.64 5.55
C ARG A 122 -9.18 10.91 5.85
N ASN A 123 -10.46 10.95 5.51
CA ASN A 123 -11.31 12.12 5.74
C ASN A 123 -11.62 12.34 7.23
N ALA A 124 -11.43 11.33 8.08
CA ALA A 124 -11.64 11.39 9.53
C ALA A 124 -10.37 11.77 10.33
N ASN A 125 -9.23 11.98 9.66
CA ASN A 125 -7.93 12.31 10.27
C ASN A 125 -7.29 13.52 9.60
#